data_AF-A0A2S9G5M2-F1
#
_entry.id   AF-A0A2S9G5M2-F1
#
_cell.length_a   1.000
_cell.length_b   1.000
_cell.length_c   1.000
_cell.angle_alpha   90.00
_cell.angle_beta   90.00
_cell.angle_gamma   90.00
#
_symmetry.space_group_name_H-M   'P 1'
#
loop_
_entity.id
_entity.type
_entity.pdbx_description
1 polymer ?
#
loop_
_entity_poly.entity_id
_entity_poly.type
_entity_poly.pdbx_seq_one_letter_code
_entity_poly.pdbx_strand_id
1 'polypeptide(L)'
;LNADLGFSMADRSENLRRLAHVASILADSGQVVLVPAISPLAGHRELARKVAADAGVEFMEVFCDTPLEDCERRDPKGLYAKARA
;
A
#
# COMPACT_ATOMS: atom_id res chain seq x y z
N LEU A 1 -5.79 -0.03 -13.39
CA LEU A 1 -4.90 1.05 -12.89
C LEU A 1 -3.43 0.64 -12.89
N ASN A 2 -3.08 -0.55 -12.37
CA ASN A 2 -1.68 -0.97 -12.19
C ASN A 2 -1.37 -2.33 -12.84
N ALA A 3 -2.18 -2.77 -13.82
CA ALA A 3 -2.03 -4.08 -14.47
C ALA A 3 -0.78 -4.15 -15.36
N ASP A 4 -0.19 -3.00 -15.66
CA ASP A 4 1.09 -2.81 -16.36
C ASP A 4 2.31 -2.98 -15.46
N LEU A 5 2.14 -2.97 -14.13
CA LEU A 5 3.24 -2.96 -13.17
C LEU A 5 3.57 -4.37 -12.69
N GLY A 6 4.86 -4.69 -12.65
CA GLY A 6 5.39 -5.93 -12.09
C GLY A 6 5.62 -5.87 -10.57
N PHE A 7 6.54 -6.70 -10.07
CA PHE A 7 6.88 -6.80 -8.64
C PHE A 7 8.24 -6.19 -8.28
N SER A 8 8.90 -5.51 -9.22
CA SER A 8 10.16 -4.81 -8.95
C SER A 8 9.97 -3.69 -7.93
N MET A 9 11.05 -3.21 -7.31
CA MET A 9 10.95 -2.12 -6.34
C MET A 9 10.44 -0.82 -6.98
N ALA A 10 10.84 -0.54 -8.23
CA ALA A 10 10.34 0.60 -8.98
C ALA A 10 8.84 0.47 -9.28
N ASP A 11 8.39 -0.70 -9.72
CA ASP A 11 6.96 -0.96 -10.00
C ASP A 11 6.11 -0.85 -8.72
N ARG A 12 6.61 -1.34 -7.59
CA ARG A 12 5.94 -1.20 -6.29
C ARG A 12 5.83 0.26 -5.87
N SER A 13 6.89 1.04 -6.06
CA SER A 13 6.88 2.48 -5.76
C SER A 13 5.86 3.20 -6.64
N GLU A 14 5.82 2.90 -7.94
CA GLU A 14 4.86 3.50 -8.87
C GLU A 14 3.41 3.09 -8.56
N ASN A 15 3.19 1.81 -8.21
CA ASN A 15 1.89 1.32 -7.76
C ASN A 15 1.39 2.11 -6.55
N LEU A 16 2.26 2.34 -5.56
CA LEU A 16 1.91 3.08 -4.33
C LEU A 16 1.70 4.57 -4.60
N ARG A 17 2.51 5.18 -5.49
CA ARG A 17 2.29 6.56 -5.95
C ARG A 17 0.92 6.72 -6.60
N ARG A 18 0.56 5.83 -7.55
CA ARG A 18 -0.75 5.85 -8.22
C ARG A 18 -1.90 5.67 -7.24
N LEU A 19 -1.77 4.74 -6.29
CA LEU A 19 -2.77 4.54 -5.24
C LEU A 19 -2.92 5.78 -4.35
N ALA A 20 -1.83 6.43 -3.96
CA ALA A 20 -1.89 7.64 -3.14
C ALA A 20 -2.65 8.77 -3.84
N HIS A 21 -2.38 9.02 -5.13
CA HIS A 21 -3.12 10.05 -5.88
C HIS A 21 -4.61 9.73 -6.01
N VAL A 22 -4.96 8.48 -6.31
CA VAL A 22 -6.37 8.07 -6.39
C VAL A 22 -7.06 8.19 -5.04
N ALA A 23 -6.38 7.81 -3.95
CA ALA A 23 -6.90 7.97 -2.61
C ALA A 23 -7.13 9.44 -2.25
N SER A 24 -6.20 10.34 -2.60
CA SER A 24 -6.39 11.77 -2.39
C SER A 24 -7.56 12.35 -3.18
N ILE A 25 -7.73 11.96 -4.45
CA ILE A 25 -8.89 12.40 -5.27
C ILE A 25 -10.21 11.95 -4.65
N LEU A 26 -10.29 10.71 -4.19
CA LEU A 26 -11.50 10.18 -3.56
C LEU A 26 -11.75 10.85 -2.20
N ALA A 27 -10.71 11.09 -1.41
CA ALA A 27 -10.81 11.79 -0.12
C ALA A 27 -11.26 13.26 -0.30
N ASP A 28 -10.73 13.96 -1.30
CA ASP A 28 -11.15 15.31 -1.66
C ASP A 28 -12.63 15.36 -2.08
N SER A 29 -13.15 14.29 -2.67
CA SER A 29 -14.60 14.13 -2.95
C SER A 29 -15.47 13.85 -1.71
N GLY A 30 -14.90 13.86 -0.51
CA GLY A 30 -15.59 13.65 0.77
C GLY A 30 -15.70 12.18 1.19
N GLN A 31 -14.98 11.26 0.55
CA GLN A 31 -15.03 9.83 0.88
C GLN A 31 -13.98 9.46 1.94
N VAL A 32 -14.33 8.50 2.80
CA VAL A 32 -13.34 7.82 3.63
C VAL A 32 -12.71 6.69 2.82
N VAL A 33 -11.41 6.78 2.55
CA VAL A 33 -10.70 5.83 1.68
C VAL A 33 -9.82 4.91 2.51
N LEU A 34 -9.98 3.60 2.34
CA LEU A 34 -9.14 2.58 2.95
C LEU A 34 -8.22 1.95 1.90
N VAL A 35 -6.90 1.99 2.15
CA VAL A 35 -5.88 1.49 1.20
C VAL A 35 -5.06 0.34 1.83
N PRO A 36 -5.53 -0.92 1.74
CA PRO A 36 -4.80 -2.08 2.26
C PRO A 36 -3.68 -2.49 1.28
N ALA A 37 -2.50 -1.88 1.44
CA ALA A 37 -1.30 -2.18 0.65
C ALA A 37 -0.11 -2.55 1.55
N ILE A 38 0.77 -3.46 1.09
CA ILE A 38 1.93 -3.95 1.88
C ILE A 38 2.89 -2.82 2.26
N SER A 39 3.12 -1.86 1.35
CA SER A 39 3.93 -0.65 1.59
C SER A 39 5.24 -0.89 2.38
N PRO A 40 6.14 -1.75 1.88
CA PRO A 40 7.22 -2.33 2.69
C PRO A 40 8.29 -1.33 3.11
N LEU A 41 8.52 -0.27 2.33
CA LEU A 41 9.53 0.74 2.62
C LEU A 41 8.91 1.98 3.28
N ALA A 42 9.61 2.56 4.25
CA ALA A 42 9.22 3.82 4.88
C ALA A 42 9.03 4.94 3.84
N GLY A 43 9.91 5.03 2.83
CA GLY A 43 9.81 6.01 1.77
C GLY A 43 8.51 5.91 0.94
N HIS A 44 7.91 4.72 0.82
CA HIS A 44 6.62 4.59 0.15
C HIS A 44 5.47 5.20 0.96
N ARG A 45 5.53 5.04 2.29
CA ARG A 45 4.50 5.58 3.20
C ARG A 45 4.64 7.09 3.35
N GLU A 46 5.88 7.58 3.37
CA GLU A 46 6.18 9.02 3.33
C GLU A 46 5.70 9.67 2.03
N LEU A 47 5.90 9.02 0.88
CA LEU A 47 5.36 9.49 -0.40
C LEU A 47 3.83 9.63 -0.36
N ALA A 48 3.13 8.62 0.17
CA ALA A 48 1.67 8.67 0.28
C ALA A 48 1.21 9.81 1.21
N ARG A 49 1.88 9.97 2.36
CA ARG A 49 1.65 11.06 3.31
C ARG A 49 1.85 12.42 2.67
N LYS A 50 2.92 12.59 1.89
CA LYS A 50 3.19 13.82 1.14
C LYS A 50 2.11 14.11 0.10
N VAL A 51 1.70 13.12 -0.69
CA VAL A 51 0.63 13.28 -1.70
C VAL A 51 -0.71 13.67 -1.06
N ALA A 52 -1.03 13.13 0.12
CA ALA A 52 -2.21 13.54 0.87
C ALA A 52 -2.09 14.98 1.40
N ALA A 53 -0.94 15.34 1.96
CA ALA A 53 -0.68 16.70 2.46
C ALA A 53 -0.73 17.75 1.33
N ASP A 54 -0.11 17.46 0.18
CA ASP A 54 -0.12 18.33 -1.00
C ASP A 54 -1.55 18.52 -1.56
N ALA A 55 -2.42 17.52 -1.39
CA ALA A 55 -3.85 17.58 -1.76
C ALA A 55 -4.75 18.18 -0.66
N GLY A 56 -4.21 18.51 0.52
CA GLY A 56 -4.98 19.07 1.63
C GLY A 56 -5.94 18.09 2.31
N VAL A 57 -5.72 16.77 2.17
CA VAL A 57 -6.58 15.73 2.77
C VAL A 57 -5.91 15.07 3.97
N GLU A 58 -6.72 14.62 4.93
CA GLU A 58 -6.22 13.92 6.12
C GLU A 58 -5.65 12.54 5.75
N PHE A 59 -4.55 12.17 6.40
CA PHE A 59 -3.88 10.88 6.21
C PHE A 59 -3.59 10.20 7.54
N MET A 60 -4.02 8.95 7.66
CA MET A 60 -3.75 8.11 8.82
C MET A 60 -3.02 6.82 8.39
N GLU A 61 -1.88 6.55 9.05
CA GLU A 61 -1.12 5.32 8.86
C GLU A 61 -1.51 4.30 9.92
N VAL A 62 -1.93 3.11 9.50
CA VAL A 62 -2.29 1.99 10.39
C VAL A 62 -1.32 0.85 10.15
N PHE A 63 -0.53 0.51 11.18
CA PHE A 63 0.39 -0.61 11.10
C PHE A 63 -0.28 -1.92 11.55
N CYS A 64 -0.48 -2.84 10.60
CA CYS A 64 -0.95 -4.18 10.88
C CYS A 64 0.22 -5.07 11.35
N ASP A 65 0.57 -4.96 12.63
CA ASP A 65 1.73 -5.64 13.24
C ASP A 65 1.41 -7.10 13.62
N THR A 66 1.16 -7.93 12.60
CA THR A 66 1.04 -9.39 12.81
C THR A 66 2.40 -10.05 12.59
N PRO A 67 2.90 -10.90 13.52
CA PRO A 67 4.15 -11.62 13.34
C PRO A 67 4.22 -12.39 12.02
N LEU A 68 5.43 -12.47 11.43
CA LEU A 68 5.64 -13.18 10.17
C LEU A 68 5.22 -14.65 10.25
N GLU A 69 5.54 -15.31 11.37
CA GLU A 69 5.19 -16.72 11.62
C GLU A 69 3.67 -16.94 11.56
N ASP A 70 2.88 -16.00 12.09
CA ASP A 70 1.43 -16.07 12.02
C ASP A 70 0.91 -15.78 10.61
N CYS A 71 1.53 -14.87 9.86
CA CYS A 71 1.20 -14.61 8.46
C CYS A 71 1.48 -15.85 7.59
N GLU A 72 2.63 -16.50 7.78
CA GLU A 72 3.05 -17.72 7.09
C GLU A 72 2.17 -18.92 7.47
N ARG A 73 1.81 -19.05 8.75
CA ARG A 73 0.89 -20.10 9.22
C ARG A 73 -0.51 -19.96 8.63
N ARG A 74 -0.99 -18.72 8.43
CA ARG A 74 -2.32 -18.46 7.87
C ARG A 74 -2.37 -18.63 6.35
N ASP A 75 -1.31 -18.22 5.65
CA ASP A 75 -1.11 -18.25 4.19
C ASP A 75 -2.37 -18.48 3.32
N PRO A 76 -3.35 -17.56 3.35
CA PRO A 76 -4.67 -17.79 2.75
C PRO A 76 -4.65 -17.93 1.23
N LYS A 77 -3.53 -17.55 0.59
CA LYS A 77 -3.35 -17.58 -0.87
C LYS A 77 -2.27 -18.57 -1.31
N GLY A 78 -1.64 -19.29 -0.38
CA GLY A 78 -0.51 -20.18 -0.68
C GLY A 78 0.73 -19.44 -1.20
N LEU A 79 0.84 -18.13 -0.96
CA LEU A 79 1.94 -17.30 -1.49
C LEU A 79 3.22 -17.48 -0.68
N TYR A 80 3.12 -17.68 0.64
CA TYR A 80 4.28 -17.98 1.46
C TYR A 80 4.83 -19.37 1.14
N ALA A 81 3.97 -20.37 0.98
CA ALA A 81 4.37 -21.70 0.55
C ALA A 81 5.10 -21.67 -0.80
N LYS A 82 4.60 -20.91 -1.78
CA LYS A 82 5.24 -20.74 -3.10
C LYS A 82 6.58 -20.01 -3.06
N ALA A 83 6.76 -19.07 -2.14
CA ALA A 83 8.01 -18.32 -2.00
C ALA A 83 9.11 -19.12 -1.27
N ARG A 84 8.73 -20.16 -0.52
CA ARG A 84 9.63 -21.03 0.24
C ARG A 84 10.10 -22.27 -0.54
N ALA A 85 9.37 -22.63 -1.61
CA ALA A 85 9.68 -23.75 -2.51
C ALA A 85 10.81 -23.38 -3.49
#